data_AF-A0A3M3GLN5-F1
#
_entry.id   AF-A0A3M3GLN5-F1
#
_cell.length_a   1.000
_cell.length_b   1.000
_cell.length_c   1.000
_cell.angle_alpha   90.00
_cell.angle_beta   90.00
_cell.angle_gamma   90.00
#
_symmetry.space_group_name_H-M   'P 1'
#
loop_
_entity.id
_entity.type
_entity.pdbx_description
1 polymer ?
#
loop_
_entity_poly.entity_id
_entity_poly.type
_entity_poly.pdbx_seq_one_letter_code
_entity_poly.pdbx_strand_id
1 'polypeptide(L)'
;MKAIHNEIVFAPGDIKLAEEYSRRLGNTTVRVHNQSLNRQKHEVGARGQTDSYSEQPRPLMLPQEVNELPFDKQLIFVQGNRQTEPMKILARKIIYFEEDVFKARQKMTPPPLPV
;
A
#
# COMPACT_ATOMS: atom_id res chain seq x y z
N MET A 1 21.60 5.63 10.63
CA MET A 1 21.18 4.22 10.46
C MET A 1 20.20 3.88 11.57
N LYS A 2 18.93 3.59 11.25
CA LYS A 2 17.96 3.09 12.24
C LYS A 2 18.12 1.57 12.30
N ALA A 3 18.70 1.06 13.38
CA ALA A 3 18.97 -0.37 13.58
C ALA A 3 17.71 -1.09 14.08
N ILE A 4 16.64 -1.10 13.29
CA ILE A 4 15.39 -1.77 13.65
C ILE A 4 15.07 -2.81 12.57
N HIS A 5 14.93 -4.07 12.99
CA HIS A 5 14.67 -5.20 12.09
C HIS A 5 13.22 -5.22 11.56
N ASN A 6 12.26 -4.66 12.31
CA ASN A 6 10.86 -4.56 11.88
C ASN A 6 10.38 -3.12 12.09
N GLU A 7 9.80 -2.52 11.05
CA GLU A 7 9.27 -1.17 11.12
C GLU A 7 7.77 -1.19 10.77
N ILE A 8 6.97 -0.56 11.62
CA ILE A 8 5.54 -0.37 11.39
C ILE A 8 5.31 1.10 11.10
N VAL A 9 4.65 1.38 9.99
CA VAL A 9 4.40 2.72 9.48
C VAL A 9 2.90 2.92 9.37
N PHE A 10 2.42 3.99 10.02
CA PHE A 10 1.09 4.54 9.84
C PHE A 10 1.17 5.76 8.94
N ALA A 11 0.04 6.42 8.65
CA ALA A 11 0.01 7.72 7.98
C ALA A 11 1.04 8.69 8.60
N PRO A 12 2.19 8.95 7.94
CA PRO A 12 3.30 9.65 8.59
C PRO A 12 3.06 11.15 8.74
N GLY A 13 2.24 11.76 7.88
CA GLY A 13 1.91 13.19 7.93
C GLY A 13 3.02 14.13 7.43
N ASP A 14 4.19 13.59 7.07
CA ASP A 14 5.31 14.32 6.46
C ASP A 14 5.53 13.85 5.02
N ILE A 15 5.58 14.80 4.09
CA ILE A 15 5.80 14.57 2.66
C ILE A 15 7.12 13.84 2.42
N LYS A 16 8.22 14.25 3.08
CA LYS A 16 9.54 13.65 2.85
C LYS A 16 9.58 12.20 3.31
N LEU A 17 8.94 11.93 4.45
CA LEU A 17 8.87 10.59 5.02
C LEU A 17 7.99 9.67 4.15
N ALA A 18 6.89 10.19 3.61
CA ALA A 18 6.04 9.45 2.69
C ALA A 18 6.74 9.14 1.35
N GLU A 19 7.52 10.06 0.80
CA GLU A 19 8.37 9.81 -0.37
C GLU A 19 9.40 8.70 -0.10
N GLU A 20 10.01 8.72 1.08
CA GLU A 20 10.95 7.68 1.48
C GLU A 20 10.27 6.30 1.54
N TYR A 21 9.11 6.19 2.19
CA TYR A 21 8.39 4.92 2.28
C TYR A 21 7.84 4.45 0.94
N SER A 22 7.34 5.36 0.08
CA SER A 22 6.94 5.04 -1.30
C SER A 22 8.13 4.45 -2.09
N ARG A 23 9.31 5.06 -1.99
CA ARG A 23 10.53 4.53 -2.62
C ARG A 23 10.95 3.18 -2.04
N ARG A 24 10.84 3.00 -0.72
CA ARG A 24 11.14 1.72 -0.06
C ARG A 24 10.18 0.62 -0.47
N LEU A 25 8.90 0.92 -0.72
CA LEU A 25 7.93 -0.05 -1.25
C LEU A 25 8.34 -0.53 -2.65
N GLY A 26 8.80 0.38 -3.49
CA GLY A 26 9.26 0.09 -4.84
C GLY A 26 8.17 0.32 -5.88
N ASN A 27 8.44 -0.11 -7.11
CA ASN A 27 7.58 0.14 -8.26
C ASN A 27 6.90 -1.14 -8.74
N THR A 28 5.72 -0.98 -9.31
CA THR A 28 5.00 -1.97 -10.12
C THR A 28 4.97 -1.53 -11.57
N THR A 29 4.87 -2.48 -12.49
CA THR A 29 4.72 -2.19 -13.92
C THR A 29 3.23 -2.06 -14.25
N VAL A 30 2.85 -0.94 -14.84
CA VAL A 30 1.48 -0.70 -15.30
C VAL A 30 1.47 -0.64 -16.82
N ARG A 31 0.56 -1.39 -17.44
CA ARG A 31 0.31 -1.33 -18.88
C ARG A 31 -0.67 -0.20 -19.17
N VAL A 32 -0.21 0.83 -19.87
CA VAL A 32 -0.98 2.01 -20.26
C VAL A 32 -1.47 1.83 -21.68
N HIS A 33 -2.76 2.07 -21.89
CA HIS A 33 -3.39 2.04 -23.21
C HIS A 33 -3.57 3.48 -23.72
N ASN A 34 -2.93 3.76 -24.85
CA ASN A 34 -2.98 5.05 -25.54
C ASN A 34 -3.77 4.91 -26.83
N GLN A 35 -4.90 5.59 -26.87
CA GLN A 35 -5.79 5.67 -28.02
C GLN A 35 -5.58 6.99 -28.77
N SER A 36 -5.13 6.89 -30.01
CA SER A 36 -5.02 8.03 -30.92
C SER A 36 -6.16 8.00 -31.93
N LEU A 37 -6.92 9.10 -31.98
CA LEU A 37 -7.99 9.31 -32.95
C LEU A 37 -7.54 10.36 -33.96
N ASN A 38 -7.21 9.93 -35.18
CA ASN A 38 -6.83 10.86 -36.23
C ASN A 38 -8.12 11.38 -36.91
N ARG A 39 -8.57 12.60 -36.55
CA ARG A 39 -9.65 13.30 -37.26
C ARG A 39 -9.05 14.17 -38.35
N GLN A 40 -8.85 13.61 -39.54
CA GLN A 40 -8.49 14.42 -40.70
C GLN A 40 -9.70 15.27 -41.11
N LYS A 41 -9.53 16.59 -41.08
CA LYS A 41 -10.60 17.58 -41.19
C LYS A 41 -11.24 17.69 -42.59
N HIS A 42 -10.75 16.95 -43.60
CA HIS A 42 -11.11 17.13 -45.03
C HIS A 42 -11.34 15.83 -45.81
N GLU A 43 -11.33 14.65 -45.18
CA GLU A 43 -11.63 13.37 -45.86
C GLU A 43 -12.89 12.71 -45.31
N VAL A 44 -13.88 12.55 -46.18
CA VAL A 44 -15.08 11.73 -45.92
C VAL A 44 -14.64 10.26 -45.94
N GLY A 45 -14.23 9.73 -44.77
CA GLY A 45 -14.03 8.28 -44.59
C GLY A 45 -12.81 7.84 -43.78
N ALA A 46 -11.82 8.70 -43.53
CA ALA A 46 -10.62 8.30 -42.79
C ALA A 46 -10.84 8.37 -41.27
N ARG A 47 -11.39 7.30 -40.68
CA ARG A 47 -11.39 7.07 -39.22
C ARG A 47 -10.31 6.05 -38.86
N GLY A 48 -9.05 6.48 -38.86
CA GLY A 48 -7.95 5.68 -38.31
C GLY A 48 -7.92 5.83 -36.80
N GLN A 49 -8.37 4.80 -36.09
CA GLN A 49 -8.13 4.64 -34.65
C GLN A 49 -6.87 3.78 -34.47
N THR A 50 -5.87 4.33 -33.79
CA THR A 50 -4.65 3.61 -33.44
C THR A 50 -4.62 3.36 -31.95
N ASP A 51 -4.66 2.09 -31.56
CA ASP A 51 -4.47 1.65 -30.18
C ASP A 51 -2.99 1.29 -29.98
N SER A 52 -2.38 1.81 -28.91
CA SER A 52 -1.00 1.52 -28.55
C SER A 52 -0.91 1.19 -27.06
N TYR A 53 -0.07 0.22 -26.70
CA TYR A 53 0.15 -0.16 -25.31
C TYR A 53 1.61 0.04 -24.94
N SER A 54 1.86 0.69 -23.80
CA SER A 54 3.19 0.88 -23.25
C SER A 54 3.23 0.38 -21.81
N GLU A 55 4.37 -0.17 -21.40
CA GLU A 55 4.62 -0.54 -20.02
C GLU A 55 5.41 0.56 -19.34
N GLN A 56 4.92 1.04 -18.20
CA GLN A 56 5.53 2.14 -17.47
C GLN A 56 5.70 1.76 -15.99
N PRO A 57 6.84 2.12 -15.36
CA PRO A 57 7.03 1.92 -13.93
C PRO A 57 6.20 2.94 -13.14
N ARG A 58 5.41 2.46 -12.18
CA ARG A 58 4.63 3.28 -11.23
C ARG A 58 4.99 2.88 -9.80
N PRO A 59 5.15 3.81 -8.85
CA PRO A 59 5.25 3.46 -7.44
C PRO A 59 4.11 2.54 -6.99
N LEU A 60 4.41 1.52 -6.20
CA LEU A 60 3.41 0.58 -5.69
C LEU A 60 2.35 1.30 -4.85
N MET A 61 2.80 2.29 -4.07
CA MET A 61 1.97 3.33 -3.49
C MET A 61 2.63 4.68 -3.71
N LEU A 62 1.83 5.68 -4.08
CA LEU A 62 2.27 7.07 -4.19
C LEU A 62 2.54 7.65 -2.80
N PRO A 63 3.41 8.68 -2.68
CA PRO A 63 3.64 9.37 -1.40
C PRO A 63 2.35 9.90 -0.78
N GLN A 64 1.42 10.38 -1.60
CA GLN A 64 0.09 10.84 -1.16
C GLN A 64 -0.73 9.68 -0.56
N GLU A 65 -0.75 8.52 -1.21
CA GLU A 65 -1.46 7.32 -0.72
C GLU A 65 -0.86 6.78 0.60
N VAL A 66 0.46 6.93 0.79
CA VAL A 66 1.12 6.60 2.07
C VAL A 66 0.74 7.59 3.17
N ASN A 67 0.63 8.89 2.85
CA ASN A 67 0.20 9.92 3.79
C ASN A 67 -1.28 9.82 4.16
N GLU A 68 -2.11 9.43 3.21
CA GLU A 68 -3.56 9.29 3.37
C GLU A 68 -3.95 7.84 3.73
N LEU A 69 -3.01 7.07 4.28
CA LEU A 69 -3.26 5.69 4.67
C LEU A 69 -4.44 5.63 5.66
N PRO A 70 -5.50 4.86 5.37
CA PRO A 70 -6.65 4.76 6.26
C PRO A 70 -6.27 4.34 7.68
N PHE A 71 -7.04 4.81 8.68
CA PHE A 71 -6.73 4.57 10.09
C PHE A 71 -6.68 3.08 10.44
N ASP A 72 -7.48 2.24 9.79
CA ASP A 72 -7.54 0.78 9.96
C ASP A 72 -6.38 0.04 9.28
N LYS A 73 -5.49 0.74 8.55
CA LYS A 73 -4.38 0.13 7.82
C LYS A 73 -3.01 0.55 8.35
N GLN A 74 -2.02 -0.30 8.12
CA GLN A 74 -0.62 -0.05 8.42
C GLN A 74 0.28 -0.73 7.40
N LEU A 75 1.46 -0.16 7.19
CA LEU A 75 2.53 -0.80 6.43
C LEU A 75 3.51 -1.45 7.41
N ILE A 76 3.92 -2.68 7.13
CA ILE A 76 4.90 -3.42 7.92
C ILE A 76 6.07 -3.76 7.01
N PHE A 77 7.26 -3.29 7.39
CA PHE A 77 8.52 -3.63 6.76
C PHE A 77 9.24 -4.62 7.66
N VAL A 78 9.34 -5.86 7.21
CA VAL A 78 10.05 -6.95 7.89
C VAL A 78 11.37 -7.13 7.17
N GLN A 79 12.49 -6.94 7.87
CA GLN A 79 13.80 -7.22 7.29
C GLN A 79 13.99 -8.74 7.13
N GLY A 80 14.76 -9.13 6.12
CA GLY A 80 15.06 -10.53 5.88
C GLY A 80 15.88 -11.12 7.03
N ASN A 81 15.64 -12.39 7.32
CA ASN A 81 16.45 -13.17 8.25
C ASN A 81 16.93 -14.45 7.53
N ARG A 82 17.59 -15.35 8.26
CA ARG A 82 18.14 -16.60 7.68
C ARG A 82 17.08 -17.50 6.99
N GLN A 83 15.82 -17.37 7.34
CA GLN A 83 14.72 -18.22 6.89
C GLN A 83 13.76 -17.54 5.92
N THR A 84 13.70 -16.21 5.91
CA THR A 84 12.70 -15.46 5.15
C THR A 84 13.29 -14.23 4.48
N GLU A 85 12.92 -14.00 3.23
CA GLU A 85 13.23 -12.76 2.51
C GLU A 85 12.56 -11.54 3.14
N PRO A 86 13.08 -10.32 2.90
CA PRO A 86 12.43 -9.09 3.35
C PRO A 86 11.01 -8.97 2.79
N MET A 87 10.06 -8.59 3.65
CA MET A 87 8.65 -8.47 3.28
C MET A 87 8.13 -7.06 3.54
N LYS A 88 7.27 -6.61 2.64
CA LYS A 88 6.56 -5.32 2.73
C LYS A 88 5.08 -5.63 2.68
N ILE A 89 4.38 -5.38 3.78
CA ILE A 89 3.03 -5.90 4.00
C ILE A 89 2.10 -4.73 4.27
N LEU A 90 0.98 -4.68 3.54
CA LEU A 90 -0.17 -3.85 3.89
C LEU A 90 -1.08 -4.67 4.81
N ALA A 91 -1.14 -4.30 6.08
CA ALA A 91 -1.91 -5.01 7.10
C ALA A 91 -3.07 -4.17 7.62
N ARG A 92 -4.12 -4.84 8.10
CA ARG A 92 -5.16 -4.21 8.92
C ARG A 92 -4.69 -4.10 10.37
N LYS A 93 -5.03 -3.00 11.04
CA LYS A 93 -4.81 -2.85 12.48
C LYS A 93 -5.80 -3.71 13.23
N ILE A 94 -5.34 -4.26 14.35
CA ILE A 94 -6.20 -4.96 15.29
C ILE A 94 -6.77 -3.91 16.24
N ILE A 95 -8.07 -3.67 16.17
CA ILE A 95 -8.77 -2.72 17.03
C ILE A 95 -9.48 -3.51 18.14
N TYR A 96 -8.83 -3.60 19.32
CA TYR A 96 -9.23 -4.55 20.36
C TYR A 96 -10.70 -4.47 20.79
N PHE A 97 -11.32 -3.29 20.74
CA PHE A 97 -12.72 -3.08 21.14
C PHE A 97 -13.72 -3.34 20.01
N GLU A 98 -13.27 -3.46 18.76
CA GLU A 98 -14.13 -3.78 17.61
C GLU A 98 -14.13 -5.28 17.30
N GLU A 99 -13.04 -5.97 17.60
CA GLU A 99 -12.82 -7.39 17.36
C GLU A 99 -13.70 -8.31 18.22
N ASP A 100 -14.42 -9.22 17.56
CA ASP A 100 -15.38 -10.13 18.21
C ASP A 100 -14.73 -11.06 19.23
N VAL A 101 -13.51 -11.53 18.95
CA VAL A 101 -12.74 -12.41 19.84
C VAL A 101 -12.47 -11.72 21.18
N PHE A 102 -12.18 -10.42 21.17
CA PHE A 102 -11.91 -9.66 22.37
C PHE A 102 -13.20 -9.21 23.07
N LYS A 103 -14.24 -8.84 22.32
CA LYS A 103 -15.59 -8.59 22.87
C LYS A 103 -16.14 -9.79 23.64
N ALA A 104 -15.98 -11.00 23.10
CA ALA A 104 -16.42 -12.24 23.75
C ALA A 104 -15.71 -12.49 25.09
N ARG A 105 -14.47 -11.99 25.24
CA ARG A 105 -13.65 -12.16 26.45
C ARG A 105 -13.79 -11.02 27.46
N GLN A 106 -14.48 -9.93 27.10
CA GLN A 106 -14.58 -8.73 27.94
C GLN A 106 -15.21 -8.99 29.32
N LYS A 107 -16.10 -9.99 29.42
CA LYS A 107 -16.80 -10.35 30.67
C LYS A 107 -16.31 -11.66 31.30
N MET A 108 -15.13 -12.13 30.94
CA MET A 108 -14.56 -13.31 31.58
C MET A 108 -14.29 -13.05 33.07
N THR A 109 -14.61 -14.03 33.92
CA THR A 109 -14.26 -13.98 35.34
C THR A 109 -12.75 -13.92 35.49
N PRO A 110 -12.20 -12.95 36.25
CA PRO A 110 -10.76 -12.89 36.52
C PRO A 110 -10.27 -14.21 37.12
N PRO A 111 -9.04 -14.65 36.81
CA PRO A 111 -8.47 -15.82 37.46
C PRO A 111 -8.36 -15.57 38.96
N PRO A 112 -8.54 -16.60 39.81
CA PRO A 112 -8.33 -16.46 41.24
C PRO A 112 -6.88 -16.04 41.50
N LEU A 113 -6.69 -15.00 42.31
CA LEU A 113 -5.37 -14.58 42.73
C LEU A 113 -4.78 -15.65 43.66
N PRO A 114 -3.50 -16.04 43.49
CA PRO A 114 -2.83 -16.87 44.48
C PRO A 114 -2.72 -16.09 45.80
N VAL A 115 -3.11 -16.75 46.89
CA VAL A 115 -3.00 -16.24 48.28
C VAL A 115 -1.62 -16.54 48.83
#